data_AF-A0A7W9WB84-F1
#
_entry.id   AF-A0A7W9WB84-F1
#
_cell.length_a   1.000
_cell.length_b   1.000
_cell.length_c   1.000
_cell.angle_alpha   90.00
_cell.angle_beta   90.00
_cell.angle_gamma   90.00
#
_symmetry.space_group_name_H-M   'P 1'
#
loop_
_entity.id
_entity.type
_entity.pdbx_description
1 polymer ?
#
loop_
_entity_poly.entity_id
_entity_poly.type
_entity_poly.pdbx_seq_one_letter_code
_entity_poly.pdbx_strand_id
1 'polypeptide(L)'
;MEPENFSTGPAGVFAQIEHKGQHLTVVKLQEAYADDPATLLHQLTAALGLSPAALLLVLPSEGKPLLGEGPAEDLYNDFLSTNTAAVVEQTWQPLEKRG
;
A
#
# COMPACT_ATOMS: atom_id res chain seq x y z
N MET A 1 -32.51 -6.60 11.03
CA MET A 1 -31.43 -5.99 11.83
C MET A 1 -30.24 -6.91 11.66
N GLU A 2 -29.50 -6.73 10.57
CA GLU A 2 -28.25 -7.42 10.35
C GLU A 2 -27.18 -6.67 11.16
N PRO A 3 -26.37 -7.34 11.99
CA PRO A 3 -25.14 -6.72 12.45
C PRO A 3 -24.29 -6.55 11.19
N GLU A 4 -24.16 -5.30 10.74
CA GLU A 4 -23.14 -4.88 9.81
C GLU A 4 -21.81 -5.32 10.43
N ASN A 5 -21.31 -6.47 9.97
CA ASN A 5 -19.98 -6.95 10.29
C ASN A 5 -19.03 -5.93 9.67
N PHE A 6 -18.69 -4.89 10.44
CA PHE A 6 -17.62 -3.98 10.10
C PHE A 6 -16.36 -4.83 9.99
N SER A 7 -16.04 -5.15 8.75
CA SER A 7 -14.80 -5.78 8.32
C SER A 7 -13.66 -4.88 8.80
N THR A 8 -13.14 -5.15 9.99
CA THR A 8 -12.06 -4.43 10.68
C THR A 8 -10.71 -4.65 9.98
N GLY A 9 -10.60 -4.23 8.73
CA GLY A 9 -9.34 -4.13 7.99
C GLY A 9 -9.26 -2.72 7.42
N PRO A 10 -8.06 -2.16 7.23
CA PRO A 10 -7.95 -0.79 6.73
C PRO A 10 -8.50 -0.70 5.31
N ALA A 11 -9.49 0.18 5.10
CA ALA A 11 -10.00 0.45 3.77
C ALA A 11 -8.90 1.12 2.94
N GLY A 12 -8.62 0.59 1.75
CA GLY A 12 -7.50 1.06 0.94
C GLY A 12 -7.51 0.52 -0.48
N VAL A 13 -6.58 1.02 -1.27
CA VAL A 13 -6.22 0.48 -2.58
C VAL A 13 -4.73 0.20 -2.61
N PHE A 14 -4.31 -0.76 -3.42
CA PHE A 14 -2.90 -1.04 -3.63
C PHE A 14 -2.57 -1.09 -5.12
N ALA A 15 -1.32 -0.80 -5.44
CA ALA A 15 -0.76 -0.93 -6.76
C ALA A 15 0.58 -1.65 -6.66
N GLN A 16 0.84 -2.55 -7.61
CA GLN A 16 2.15 -3.16 -7.77
C GLN A 16 2.85 -2.45 -8.92
N ILE A 17 4.03 -1.93 -8.62
CA ILE A 17 4.87 -1.13 -9.50
C ILE A 17 6.15 -1.92 -9.71
N GLU A 18 6.53 -2.10 -10.97
CA GLU A 18 7.87 -2.56 -11.30
C GLU A 18 8.67 -1.35 -11.79
N HIS A 19 9.75 -1.02 -11.09
CA HIS A 19 10.62 0.08 -11.48
C HIS A 19 12.08 -0.27 -11.25
N LYS A 20 12.95 0.01 -12.23
CA LYS A 20 14.38 -0.32 -12.18
C LYS A 20 14.67 -1.79 -11.83
N GLY A 21 13.78 -2.71 -12.24
CA GLY A 21 13.91 -4.15 -11.94
C GLY A 21 13.56 -4.54 -10.50
N GLN A 22 12.96 -3.63 -9.73
CA GLN A 22 12.48 -3.89 -8.37
C GLN A 22 10.94 -3.83 -8.35
N HIS A 23 10.33 -4.78 -7.64
CA HIS A 23 8.90 -4.77 -7.39
C HIS A 23 8.61 -4.00 -6.11
N LEU A 24 7.88 -2.90 -6.27
CA LEU A 24 7.37 -2.05 -5.21
C LEU A 24 5.86 -2.23 -5.12
N THR A 25 5.37 -2.52 -3.92
CA THR A 25 3.93 -2.44 -3.65
C THR A 25 3.64 -1.13 -2.94
N VAL A 26 2.72 -0.35 -3.50
CA VAL A 26 2.25 0.90 -2.91
C VAL A 26 0.83 0.69 -2.43
N VAL A 27 0.60 0.90 -1.15
CA VAL A 27 -0.73 0.82 -0.55
C VAL A 27 -1.14 2.21 -0.16
N LYS A 28 -2.30 2.65 -0.64
CA LYS A 28 -2.95 3.89 -0.23
C LYS A 28 -4.11 3.56 0.69
N LEU A 29 -3.98 3.90 1.95
CA LEU A 29 -5.07 3.78 2.91
C LEU A 29 -6.01 4.96 2.72
N GLN A 30 -7.32 4.70 2.68
CA GLN A 30 -8.36 5.72 2.58
C GLN A 30 -8.69 6.34 3.94
N GLU A 31 -8.33 5.66 5.03
CA GLU A 31 -8.59 6.09 6.39
C GLU A 31 -7.29 6.20 7.19
N ALA A 32 -7.32 7.02 8.25
CA ALA A 32 -6.21 7.14 9.18
C ALA A 32 -6.06 5.81 9.93
N TYR A 33 -4.95 5.12 9.70
CA TYR A 33 -4.61 3.91 10.43
C TYR A 33 -4.04 4.31 11.80
N ALA A 34 -4.78 3.99 12.87
CA ALA A 34 -4.42 4.34 14.24
C ALA A 34 -3.60 3.26 14.96
N ASP A 35 -3.48 2.08 14.35
CA ASP A 35 -2.75 0.93 14.89
C ASP A 35 -1.25 0.99 14.58
N ASP A 36 -0.49 0.07 15.17
CA ASP A 36 0.96 0.01 15.04
C ASP A 36 1.41 -0.32 13.60
N PRO A 37 2.40 0.41 13.04
CA PRO A 37 2.88 0.19 11.68
C PRO A 37 3.46 -1.21 11.45
N ALA A 38 4.06 -1.86 12.45
CA ALA A 38 4.56 -3.23 12.29
C ALA A 38 3.41 -4.24 12.11
N THR A 39 2.28 -4.00 12.79
CA THR A 39 1.07 -4.81 12.62
C THR A 39 0.50 -4.62 11.22
N LEU A 40 0.45 -3.38 10.72
CA LEU A 40 0.02 -3.07 9.35
C LEU A 40 0.89 -3.77 8.32
N LEU A 41 2.21 -3.74 8.49
CA LEU A 41 3.16 -4.41 7.60
C LEU A 41 2.87 -5.90 7.53
N HIS A 42 2.65 -6.55 8.67
CA HIS A 42 2.36 -7.98 8.72
C HIS A 42 1.02 -8.31 8.06
N GLN A 43 -0.02 -7.51 8.31
CA GLN A 43 -1.32 -7.69 7.68
C GLN A 43 -1.26 -7.52 6.16
N LEU A 44 -0.59 -6.47 5.67
CA LEU A 44 -0.46 -6.21 4.24
C LEU A 44 0.39 -7.25 3.52
N THR A 45 1.52 -7.66 4.11
CA THR A 45 2.35 -8.71 3.53
C THR A 45 1.61 -10.04 3.47
N ALA A 46 0.85 -10.41 4.51
CA ALA A 46 0.00 -11.59 4.50
C ALA A 46 -1.16 -11.49 3.49
N ALA A 47 -1.88 -10.37 3.45
CA ALA A 47 -3.02 -10.17 2.56
C ALA A 47 -2.62 -10.16 1.08
N LEU A 48 -1.47 -9.56 0.77
CA LEU A 48 -0.97 -9.42 -0.59
C LEU A 48 0.00 -10.55 -1.00
N GLY A 49 0.27 -11.50 -0.08
CA GLY A 49 1.21 -12.60 -0.32
C GLY A 49 2.64 -12.13 -0.60
N LEU A 50 3.04 -10.98 -0.06
CA LEU A 50 4.34 -10.39 -0.28
C LEU A 50 5.39 -11.07 0.60
N SER A 51 6.61 -11.15 0.08
CA SER A 51 7.76 -11.56 0.87
C SER A 51 8.09 -10.49 1.93
N PRO A 52 8.62 -10.87 3.11
CA PRO A 52 9.02 -9.90 4.14
C PRO A 52 10.15 -8.96 3.70
N ALA A 53 10.88 -9.32 2.64
CA ALA A 53 11.91 -8.48 2.01
C ALA A 53 11.39 -7.66 0.82
N ALA A 54 10.09 -7.74 0.49
CA ALA A 54 9.51 -6.96 -0.60
C ALA A 54 9.43 -5.47 -0.21
N LEU A 55 9.64 -4.59 -1.19
CA LEU A 55 9.44 -3.17 -0.98
C LEU A 55 7.95 -2.87 -0.86
N LEU A 56 7.54 -2.37 0.30
CA LEU A 56 6.17 -2.00 0.59
C LEU A 56 6.16 -0.56 1.12
N LEU A 57 5.53 0.32 0.36
CA LEU A 57 5.28 1.71 0.72
C LEU A 57 3.80 1.85 1.09
N VAL A 58 3.53 2.35 2.29
CA VAL A 58 2.15 2.62 2.73
C VAL A 58 1.96 4.10 2.91
N LEU A 59 1.07 4.65 2.09
CA LEU A 59 0.70 6.05 2.08
C LEU A 59 -0.68 6.19 2.75
N PRO A 60 -0.82 7.04 3.78
CA PRO A 60 -2.13 7.42 4.26
C PRO A 60 -2.81 8.38 3.25
N SER A 61 -4.11 8.61 3.42
CA SER A 61 -4.86 9.62 2.67
C SER A 61 -4.22 11.01 2.73
N GLU A 62 -3.69 11.37 3.89
CA GLU A 62 -3.03 12.65 4.14
C GLU A 62 -1.80 12.45 5.04
N GLY A 63 -0.72 13.16 4.74
CA GLY A 63 0.50 13.18 5.55
C GLY A 63 1.66 12.40 4.95
N LYS A 64 2.49 11.84 5.83
CA LYS A 64 3.72 11.11 5.48
C LYS A 64 3.45 9.60 5.38
N PRO A 65 4.29 8.83 4.66
CA PRO A 65 4.17 7.38 4.64
C PRO A 65 4.16 6.80 6.06
N LEU A 66 3.29 5.82 6.27
CA LEU A 66 3.23 5.05 7.52
C LEU A 66 4.30 3.95 7.55
N LEU A 67 4.70 3.46 6.37
CA LEU A 67 5.68 2.38 6.19
C LEU A 67 6.43 2.59 4.88
N GLY A 68 7.67 2.11 4.83
CA GLY A 68 8.48 2.13 3.61
C GLY A 68 9.22 3.45 3.37
N GLU A 69 9.36 4.30 4.39
CA GLU A 69 10.28 5.44 4.33
C GLU A 69 11.70 4.98 3.97
N GLY A 70 12.37 5.70 3.08
CA GLY A 70 13.68 5.33 2.53
C GLY A 70 13.59 4.67 1.15
N PRO A 71 14.05 3.42 0.95
CA PRO A 71 14.23 2.86 -0.39
C PRO A 71 12.92 2.65 -1.17
N ALA A 72 11.81 2.31 -0.49
CA ALA A 72 10.52 2.13 -1.16
C ALA A 72 9.90 3.49 -1.55
N GLU A 73 10.02 4.49 -0.68
CA GLU A 73 9.62 5.87 -0.98
C GLU A 73 10.46 6.49 -2.11
N ASP A 74 11.78 6.33 -2.08
CA ASP A 74 12.69 6.87 -3.10
C ASP A 74 12.40 6.25 -4.48
N LEU A 75 12.18 4.93 -4.51
CA LEU A 75 11.80 4.22 -5.73
C LEU A 75 10.42 4.65 -6.25
N TYR A 76 9.46 4.90 -5.36
CA TYR A 76 8.15 5.44 -5.74
C TYR A 76 8.27 6.85 -6.30
N ASN A 77 8.99 7.74 -5.63
CA ASN A 77 9.19 9.11 -6.10
C ASN A 77 9.93 9.16 -7.45
N ASP A 78 10.95 8.32 -7.63
CA ASP A 78 11.66 8.18 -8.90
C ASP A 78 10.74 7.62 -10.00
N PHE A 79 9.84 6.68 -9.65
CA PHE A 79 8.79 6.21 -10.55
C PHE A 79 7.79 7.34 -10.90
N LEU A 80 7.32 8.13 -9.93
CA LEU A 80 6.42 9.27 -10.16
C LEU A 80 7.07 10.33 -11.08
N SER A 81 8.35 10.60 -10.85
CA SER A 81 9.15 11.59 -11.60
C SER A 81 9.41 11.13 -13.03
N THR A 82 9.70 9.83 -13.23
CA THR A 82 9.99 9.26 -14.55
C THR A 82 8.72 8.95 -15.34
N ASN A 83 7.65 8.53 -14.66
CA ASN A 83 6.43 7.98 -15.25
C ASN A 83 5.18 8.70 -14.74
N THR A 84 5.18 10.03 -14.77
CA THR A 84 4.03 10.85 -14.32
C THR A 84 2.74 10.49 -15.05
N ALA A 85 2.82 10.00 -16.30
CA ALA A 85 1.69 9.46 -17.04
C ALA A 85 1.27 8.06 -16.57
N ALA A 86 2.22 7.15 -16.30
CA ALA A 86 1.91 5.77 -15.94
C ALA A 86 1.32 5.62 -14.53
N VAL A 87 1.52 6.61 -13.64
CA VAL A 87 0.86 6.67 -12.32
C VAL A 87 -0.65 6.80 -12.45
N VAL A 88 -1.10 7.52 -13.48
CA VAL A 88 -2.52 7.67 -13.82
C VAL A 88 -3.06 6.39 -14.45
N GLU A 89 -2.23 5.68 -15.21
CA GLU A 89 -2.56 4.39 -15.83
C GLU A 89 -2.40 3.19 -14.88
N GLN A 90 -1.92 3.42 -13.66
CA GLN A 90 -1.63 2.35 -12.73
C GLN A 90 -2.93 1.75 -12.20
N THR A 91 -3.11 0.44 -12.41
CA THR A 91 -4.30 -0.27 -11.97
C THR A 91 -4.29 -0.43 -10.45
N TRP A 92 -4.94 0.52 -9.77
CA TRP A 92 -5.20 0.44 -8.34
C TRP A 92 -6.24 -0.65 -8.08
N GLN A 93 -5.84 -1.66 -7.32
CA GLN A 93 -6.70 -2.74 -6.89
C GLN A 93 -7.24 -2.43 -5.50
N PRO A 94 -8.54 -2.66 -5.24
CA PRO A 94 -9.06 -2.54 -3.88
C PRO A 94 -8.30 -3.50 -2.97
N LEU A 95 -7.95 -3.03 -1.78
CA LEU A 95 -7.43 -3.86 -0.71
C LEU A 95 -8.62 -4.68 -0.15
N GLU A 96 -9.13 -5.62 -0.93
CA GLU A 96 -10.27 -6.43 -0.53
C GLU A 96 -9.83 -7.35 0.61
N LYS A 97 -10.52 -7.21 1.76
CA LYS A 97 -10.41 -8.17 2.85
C LYS A 97 -10.97 -9.48 2.31
N ARG A 98 -10.12 -10.44 1.93
CA ARG A 98 -10.58 -11.82 1.76
C ARG A 98 -11.10 -12.26 3.14
N GLY A 99 -12.42 -12.36 3.21
CA GLY A 99 -13.18 -12.78 4.39
C GLY A 99 -12.87 -14.20 4.83
#